data_AF-A0A9X2I3T5-F1
#
_entry.id   AF-A0A9X2I3T5-F1
#
_cell.length_a   1.000
_cell.length_b   1.000
_cell.length_c   1.000
_cell.angle_alpha   90.00
_cell.angle_beta   90.00
_cell.angle_gamma   90.00
#
_symmetry.space_group_name_H-M   'P 1'
#
loop_
_entity.id
_entity.type
_entity.pdbx_description
1 polymer ?
#
loop_
_entity_poly.entity_id
_entity_poly.type
_entity_poly.pdbx_seq_one_letter_code
_entity_poly.pdbx_strand_id
1 'polypeptide(L)'
;MSRIPVYLLTGFLGSGKTTVLKKMVRSIKDKGKQPALIMNELGSENVEKELFEDEAMIELLNGCICCTIQDDLRNELIQFLKQNHDIDVLLIEGTGIANPAEIVESLTHPELIDQVSIQTIIGMVDASRYLEYQSLFQSSKEIRTMLKQQITSSTLLVVNKTDLIDEKKLKKVITKIEDVKMKDAPIVKAKYGDVSEKALFEKRFLTETVPVNNHSSHHHHHHHTHPFQAIKLEGIEVIDKKSFEEWLKEQGSILRAKGYIVFKGDRQLYSFQYATNQLELHSIESGKKTCIILIGTSLDQEKIRRSLTKFAKQIG
;
A
#
# COMPACT_ATOMS: atom_id res chain seq x y z
N MET A 1 18.08 0.51 11.74
CA MET A 1 18.23 0.45 10.27
C MET A 1 17.15 1.33 9.65
N SER A 2 17.45 2.04 8.57
CA SER A 2 16.42 2.74 7.78
C SER A 2 15.54 1.72 7.06
N ARG A 3 14.23 1.97 6.99
CA ARG A 3 13.28 1.16 6.22
C ARG A 3 13.68 1.11 4.74
N ILE A 4 13.56 -0.05 4.11
CA ILE A 4 13.77 -0.20 2.65
C ILE A 4 12.63 0.51 1.92
N PRO A 5 12.91 1.45 1.00
CA PRO A 5 11.88 2.12 0.22
C PRO A 5 11.20 1.15 -0.75
N VAL A 6 9.86 1.16 -0.76
CA VAL A 6 9.04 0.31 -1.63
C VAL A 6 8.27 1.14 -2.64
N TYR A 7 8.30 0.72 -3.91
CA TYR A 7 7.46 1.28 -4.97
C TYR A 7 6.54 0.18 -5.51
N LEU A 8 5.23 0.43 -5.42
CA LEU A 8 4.21 -0.52 -5.86
C LEU A 8 3.65 -0.08 -7.21
N LEU A 9 3.82 -0.90 -8.25
CA LEU A 9 3.16 -0.75 -9.54
C LEU A 9 1.87 -1.56 -9.57
N THR A 10 0.78 -0.92 -9.98
CA THR A 10 -0.53 -1.53 -10.14
C THR A 10 -1.21 -1.03 -11.42
N GLY A 11 -2.25 -1.73 -11.86
CA GLY A 11 -3.01 -1.38 -13.06
C GLY A 11 -3.38 -2.62 -13.87
N PHE A 12 -4.45 -2.50 -14.65
CA PHE A 12 -5.00 -3.61 -15.43
C PHE A 12 -4.00 -4.21 -16.45
N LEU A 13 -4.30 -5.41 -16.93
CA LEU A 13 -3.43 -6.13 -17.87
C LEU A 13 -3.14 -5.27 -19.11
N GLY A 14 -1.87 -5.28 -19.54
CA GLY A 14 -1.44 -4.53 -20.72
C GLY A 14 -1.30 -3.02 -20.54
N SER A 15 -1.48 -2.45 -19.35
CA SER A 15 -1.33 -0.99 -19.11
C SER A 15 0.12 -0.47 -19.23
N GLY A 16 1.11 -1.35 -19.27
CA GLY A 16 2.54 -1.04 -19.42
C GLY A 16 3.33 -1.04 -18.11
N LYS A 17 2.87 -1.77 -17.09
CA LYS A 17 3.56 -1.94 -15.79
C LYS A 17 5.01 -2.43 -15.95
N THR A 18 5.21 -3.60 -16.56
CA THR A 18 6.54 -4.19 -16.82
C THR A 18 7.48 -3.22 -17.55
N THR A 19 6.97 -2.46 -18.52
CA THR A 19 7.78 -1.45 -19.25
C THR A 19 8.31 -0.36 -18.33
N VAL A 20 7.48 0.15 -17.41
CA VAL A 20 7.90 1.15 -16.42
C VAL A 20 8.80 0.52 -15.37
N LEU A 21 8.50 -0.71 -14.92
CA LEU A 21 9.32 -1.46 -13.96
C LEU A 21 10.77 -1.59 -14.44
N LYS A 22 10.97 -2.01 -15.70
CA LYS A 22 12.30 -2.09 -16.32
C LYS A 22 13.06 -0.77 -16.29
N LYS A 23 12.39 0.35 -16.58
CA LYS A 23 13.02 1.68 -16.54
C LYS A 23 13.42 2.04 -15.11
N MET A 24 12.58 1.72 -14.13
CA MET A 24 12.88 1.94 -12.71
C MET A 24 14.09 1.12 -12.25
N VAL A 25 14.15 -0.18 -12.58
CA VAL A 25 15.30 -1.06 -12.29
C VAL A 25 16.59 -0.48 -12.84
N ARG A 26 16.62 -0.14 -14.14
CA ARG A 26 17.80 0.46 -14.78
C ARG A 26 18.25 1.73 -14.08
N SER A 27 17.33 2.66 -13.81
CA SER A 27 17.64 3.91 -13.08
C SER A 27 18.21 3.65 -11.67
N ILE A 28 17.78 2.59 -10.99
CA ILE A 28 18.31 2.22 -9.66
C ILE A 28 19.75 1.70 -9.80
N LYS A 29 20.00 0.80 -10.77
CA LYS A 29 21.33 0.26 -11.03
C LYS A 29 22.32 1.31 -11.52
N ASP A 30 21.89 2.24 -12.35
CA ASP A 30 22.72 3.36 -12.82
C ASP A 30 23.20 4.26 -11.66
N LYS A 31 22.49 4.21 -10.52
CA LYS A 31 22.85 4.89 -9.27
C LYS A 31 23.68 4.01 -8.32
N GLY A 32 24.11 2.83 -8.77
CA GLY A 32 24.89 1.87 -7.99
C GLY A 32 24.11 1.20 -6.86
N LYS A 33 22.78 1.19 -6.93
CA LYS A 33 21.90 0.60 -5.91
C LYS A 33 21.40 -0.78 -6.32
N GLN A 34 21.09 -1.63 -5.34
CA GLN A 34 20.57 -2.99 -5.55
C GLN A 34 19.04 -3.01 -5.44
N PRO A 35 18.30 -3.17 -6.55
CA PRO A 35 16.87 -3.40 -6.49
C PRO A 35 16.55 -4.86 -6.16
N ALA A 36 15.49 -5.08 -5.38
CA ALA A 36 14.78 -6.35 -5.32
C ALA A 36 13.42 -6.22 -5.99
N LEU A 37 12.98 -7.29 -6.66
CA LEU A 37 11.72 -7.33 -7.38
C LEU A 37 10.78 -8.34 -6.74
N ILE A 38 9.52 -7.97 -6.56
CA ILE A 38 8.43 -8.92 -6.32
C ILE A 38 7.51 -8.88 -7.52
N MET A 39 7.43 -10.00 -8.22
CA MET A 39 6.51 -10.18 -9.34
C MET A 39 5.50 -11.25 -8.96
N ASN A 40 4.22 -10.88 -9.02
CA ASN A 40 3.14 -11.84 -8.86
C ASN A 40 2.61 -12.13 -10.27
N GLU A 41 2.87 -13.33 -10.79
CA GLU A 41 2.31 -13.81 -12.06
C GLU A 41 1.21 -14.86 -11.83
N LEU A 42 0.28 -14.90 -12.78
CA LEU A 42 -0.73 -15.95 -12.90
C LEU A 42 -0.23 -16.96 -13.94
N GLY A 43 0.40 -18.06 -13.51
CA GLY A 43 0.90 -19.09 -14.42
C GLY A 43 2.06 -19.90 -13.84
N SER A 44 2.39 -21.02 -14.47
CA SER A 44 3.50 -21.90 -14.07
C SER A 44 4.85 -21.54 -14.70
N GLU A 45 4.87 -20.63 -15.67
CA GLU A 45 6.09 -20.18 -16.36
C GLU A 45 6.15 -18.64 -16.37
N ASN A 46 7.20 -18.08 -15.76
CA ASN A 46 7.43 -16.64 -15.70
C ASN A 46 8.21 -16.18 -16.95
N VAL A 47 7.49 -15.88 -18.03
CA VAL A 47 8.10 -15.41 -19.30
C VAL A 47 8.82 -14.07 -19.10
N GLU A 48 8.48 -13.33 -18.05
CA GLU A 48 9.11 -12.05 -17.75
C GLU A 48 10.44 -12.17 -16.96
N LYS A 49 10.81 -13.37 -16.50
CA LYS A 49 12.05 -13.60 -15.74
C LYS A 49 13.31 -13.32 -16.56
N GLU A 50 13.31 -13.70 -17.84
CA GLU A 50 14.40 -13.41 -18.79
C GLU A 50 14.67 -11.90 -18.94
N LEU A 51 13.70 -11.06 -18.53
CA LEU A 51 13.85 -9.61 -18.62
C LEU A 51 14.66 -9.01 -17.46
N PHE A 52 14.94 -9.79 -16.42
CA PHE A 52 15.53 -9.35 -15.15
C PHE A 52 16.56 -10.34 -14.56
N GLU A 53 17.26 -11.11 -15.41
CA GLU A 53 18.14 -12.22 -14.99
C GLU A 53 19.23 -11.86 -13.96
N ASP A 54 19.65 -10.59 -13.90
CA ASP A 54 20.68 -10.11 -12.97
C ASP A 54 20.14 -9.62 -11.61
N GLU A 55 18.82 -9.63 -11.38
CA GLU A 55 18.20 -9.01 -10.20
C GLU A 55 17.76 -10.03 -9.14
N ALA A 56 17.84 -9.64 -7.86
CA ALA A 56 17.23 -10.39 -6.77
C ALA A 56 15.70 -10.38 -6.93
N MET A 57 15.14 -11.48 -7.41
CA MET A 57 13.70 -11.63 -7.65
C MET A 57 13.06 -12.56 -6.62
N ILE A 58 11.98 -12.09 -6.01
CA ILE A 58 11.02 -12.89 -5.26
C ILE A 58 9.87 -13.20 -6.21
N GLU A 59 9.75 -14.47 -6.60
CA GLU A 59 8.60 -14.95 -7.35
C GLU A 59 7.51 -15.39 -6.37
N LEU A 60 6.36 -14.72 -6.41
CA LEU A 60 5.18 -15.21 -5.71
C LEU A 60 4.51 -16.26 -6.59
N LEU A 61 4.90 -17.53 -6.40
CA LEU A 61 4.27 -18.65 -7.08
C LEU A 61 2.89 -18.91 -6.49
N ASN A 62 1.84 -18.67 -7.27
CA ASN A 62 0.48 -19.08 -6.91
C ASN A 62 0.33 -20.60 -7.04
N GLY A 63 0.82 -21.35 -6.05
CA GLY A 63 0.57 -22.78 -5.90
C GLY A 63 -0.80 -23.05 -5.26
N CYS A 64 -1.79 -23.40 -6.07
CA CYS A 64 -3.09 -24.04 -5.76
C CYS A 64 -3.74 -23.89 -4.36
N ILE A 65 -5.00 -23.43 -4.39
CA ILE A 65 -6.16 -23.90 -3.60
C ILE A 65 -5.97 -23.90 -2.06
N CYS A 66 -5.88 -22.72 -1.42
CA CYS A 66 -6.66 -22.34 -0.21
C CYS A 66 -6.08 -21.15 0.59
N CYS A 67 -4.97 -20.53 0.20
CA CYS A 67 -4.37 -19.41 0.95
C CYS A 67 -4.51 -18.06 0.22
N THR A 68 -4.69 -16.97 0.98
CA THR A 68 -4.85 -15.60 0.48
C THR A 68 -3.48 -15.03 0.08
N ILE A 69 -3.40 -14.46 -1.13
CA ILE A 69 -2.21 -13.81 -1.74
C ILE A 69 -1.44 -12.89 -0.75
N GLN A 70 -2.14 -12.33 0.24
CA GLN A 70 -1.59 -11.46 1.28
C GLN A 70 -0.63 -12.17 2.24
N ASP A 71 -1.00 -13.36 2.72
CA ASP A 71 -0.20 -14.09 3.70
C ASP A 71 1.08 -14.64 3.05
N ASP A 72 0.98 -15.08 1.80
CA ASP A 72 2.13 -15.55 1.01
C ASP A 72 3.12 -14.40 0.74
N LEU A 73 2.64 -13.24 0.25
CA LEU A 73 3.49 -12.06 0.06
C LEU A 73 4.21 -11.66 1.36
N ARG A 74 3.49 -11.64 2.50
CA ARG A 74 4.08 -11.27 3.79
C ARG A 74 5.19 -12.26 4.18
N ASN A 75 4.90 -13.55 4.14
CA ASN A 75 5.81 -14.58 4.64
C ASN A 75 7.07 -14.67 3.77
N GLU A 76 6.91 -14.64 2.44
CA GLU A 76 8.02 -14.62 1.48
C GLU A 76 8.88 -13.38 1.66
N LEU A 77 8.28 -12.20 1.81
CA LEU A 77 9.04 -10.97 2.02
C LEU A 77 9.80 -10.99 3.36
N ILE A 78 9.20 -11.51 4.44
CA ILE A 78 9.89 -11.66 5.73
C ILE A 78 11.09 -12.59 5.59
N GLN A 79 10.94 -13.72 4.90
CA GLN A 79 12.02 -14.67 4.69
C GLN A 79 13.13 -14.07 3.83
N PHE A 80 12.76 -13.40 2.74
CA PHE A 80 13.70 -12.74 1.84
C PHE A 80 14.52 -11.66 2.55
N LEU A 81 13.88 -10.78 3.34
CA LEU A 81 14.57 -9.71 4.07
C LEU A 81 15.50 -10.23 5.19
N LYS A 82 15.27 -11.45 5.68
CA LYS A 82 16.19 -12.12 6.62
C LYS A 82 17.44 -12.65 5.94
N GLN A 83 17.38 -12.97 4.64
CA GLN A 83 18.46 -13.57 3.88
C GLN A 83 19.26 -12.54 3.06
N ASN A 84 18.62 -11.43 2.69
CA ASN A 84 19.18 -10.40 1.83
C ASN A 84 19.21 -9.07 2.57
N HIS A 85 20.42 -8.59 2.87
CA HIS A 85 20.64 -7.36 3.67
C HIS A 85 21.22 -6.21 2.86
N ASP A 86 21.56 -6.45 1.60
CA ASP A 86 22.20 -5.54 0.65
C ASP A 86 21.20 -4.87 -0.30
N ILE A 87 19.90 -5.06 -0.09
CA ILE A 87 18.84 -4.47 -0.91
C ILE A 87 18.60 -3.00 -0.54
N ASP A 88 18.70 -2.12 -1.54
CA ASP A 88 18.48 -0.68 -1.38
C ASP A 88 17.04 -0.24 -1.67
N VAL A 89 16.34 -0.96 -2.56
CA VAL A 89 14.99 -0.59 -3.03
C VAL A 89 14.20 -1.85 -3.33
N LEU A 90 12.93 -1.89 -2.92
CA LEU A 90 11.99 -2.95 -3.29
C LEU A 90 10.99 -2.42 -4.33
N LEU A 91 10.88 -3.08 -5.47
CA LEU A 91 9.82 -2.82 -6.45
C LEU A 91 8.85 -3.99 -6.44
N ILE A 92 7.56 -3.68 -6.38
CA ILE A 92 6.50 -4.68 -6.39
C ILE A 92 5.62 -4.43 -7.60
N GLU A 93 5.47 -5.42 -8.46
CA GLU A 93 4.45 -5.44 -9.50
C GLU A 93 3.27 -6.29 -9.05
N GLY A 94 2.14 -5.65 -8.79
CA GLY A 94 0.89 -6.37 -8.58
C GLY A 94 0.39 -6.99 -9.88
N THR A 95 -0.24 -8.18 -9.80
CA THR A 95 -0.92 -8.76 -10.98
C THR A 95 -1.89 -7.74 -11.57
N GLY A 96 -2.22 -7.88 -12.86
CA GLY A 96 -3.20 -7.00 -13.51
C GLY A 96 -4.58 -6.96 -12.83
N ILE A 97 -4.87 -7.94 -11.95
CA ILE A 97 -6.11 -8.06 -11.19
C ILE A 97 -5.96 -7.84 -9.69
N ALA A 98 -4.73 -7.64 -9.19
CA ALA A 98 -4.49 -7.46 -7.76
C ALA A 98 -5.08 -6.15 -7.26
N ASN A 99 -5.67 -6.21 -6.06
CA ASN A 99 -6.14 -5.04 -5.34
C ASN A 99 -4.96 -4.39 -4.59
N PRO A 100 -4.57 -3.14 -4.90
CA PRO A 100 -3.42 -2.49 -4.26
C PRO A 100 -3.54 -2.38 -2.74
N ALA A 101 -4.76 -2.23 -2.23
CA ALA A 101 -5.01 -2.12 -0.80
C ALA A 101 -4.54 -3.36 -0.03
N GLU A 102 -4.59 -4.54 -0.66
CA GLU A 102 -4.18 -5.81 -0.06
C GLU A 102 -2.66 -5.95 0.03
N ILE A 103 -1.94 -5.39 -0.96
CA ILE A 103 -0.48 -5.34 -0.93
C ILE A 103 -0.03 -4.32 0.12
N VAL A 104 -0.64 -3.13 0.16
CA VAL A 104 -0.39 -2.13 1.21
C VAL A 104 -0.65 -2.72 2.59
N GLU A 105 -1.72 -3.50 2.73
CA GLU A 105 -2.01 -4.23 3.95
C GLU A 105 -0.87 -5.20 4.31
N SER A 106 -0.41 -6.03 3.38
CA SER A 106 0.69 -6.95 3.66
C SER A 106 1.96 -6.20 4.13
N LEU A 107 2.34 -5.12 3.45
CA LEU A 107 3.52 -4.31 3.77
C LEU A 107 3.41 -3.51 5.08
N THR A 108 2.19 -3.18 5.49
CA THR A 108 1.91 -2.49 6.76
C THR A 108 1.65 -3.45 7.92
N HIS A 109 1.89 -4.75 7.74
CA HIS A 109 1.77 -5.72 8.83
C HIS A 109 2.76 -5.36 9.97
N PRO A 110 2.42 -5.57 11.26
CA PRO A 110 3.31 -5.28 12.39
C PRO A 110 4.73 -5.85 12.27
N GLU A 111 4.89 -6.96 11.57
CA GLU A 111 6.20 -7.61 11.35
C GLU A 111 7.02 -6.99 10.20
N LEU A 112 6.39 -6.24 9.29
CA LEU A 112 7.04 -5.66 8.11
C LEU A 112 7.15 -4.14 8.15
N ILE A 113 6.22 -3.45 8.82
CA ILE A 113 6.12 -1.99 8.80
C ILE A 113 7.38 -1.25 9.30
N ASP A 114 8.24 -1.91 10.08
CA ASP A 114 9.53 -1.36 10.52
C ASP A 114 10.70 -1.71 9.58
N GLN A 115 10.52 -2.66 8.67
CA GLN A 115 11.53 -3.11 7.71
C GLN A 115 11.39 -2.38 6.37
N VAL A 116 10.16 -2.04 5.97
CA VAL A 116 9.86 -1.43 4.67
C VAL A 116 9.07 -0.12 4.80
N SER A 117 9.25 0.79 3.84
CA SER A 117 8.51 2.06 3.77
C SER A 117 7.99 2.25 2.36
N ILE A 118 6.67 2.18 2.20
CA ILE A 118 6.00 2.50 0.94
C ILE A 118 6.30 3.96 0.60
N GLN A 119 6.82 4.20 -0.59
CA GLN A 119 7.12 5.52 -1.12
C GLN A 119 6.00 5.99 -2.03
N THR A 120 5.60 5.17 -3.00
CA THR A 120 4.59 5.52 -4.01
C THR A 120 3.86 4.27 -4.49
N ILE A 121 2.55 4.40 -4.65
CA ILE A 121 1.69 3.48 -5.39
C ILE A 121 1.44 4.10 -6.77
N ILE A 122 1.97 3.46 -7.80
CA ILE A 122 2.00 3.89 -9.20
C ILE A 122 0.89 3.14 -9.95
N GLY A 123 -0.21 3.84 -10.23
CA GLY A 123 -1.36 3.30 -10.97
C GLY A 123 -1.22 3.52 -12.46
N MET A 124 -1.00 2.46 -13.21
CA MET A 124 -0.93 2.44 -14.66
C MET A 124 -2.32 2.30 -15.28
N VAL A 125 -2.72 3.26 -16.11
CA VAL A 125 -4.00 3.27 -16.83
C VAL A 125 -3.75 3.27 -18.33
N ASP A 126 -4.34 2.30 -19.04
CA ASP A 126 -4.37 2.31 -20.51
C ASP A 126 -5.43 3.30 -21.01
N ALA A 127 -5.00 4.45 -21.52
CA ALA A 127 -5.91 5.48 -22.01
C ALA A 127 -6.80 4.99 -23.15
N SER A 128 -6.26 4.14 -24.04
CA SER A 128 -6.94 3.68 -25.26
C SER A 128 -8.12 2.76 -24.97
N ARG A 129 -8.09 2.05 -23.83
CA ARG A 129 -9.12 1.08 -23.42
C ARG A 129 -9.97 1.53 -22.23
N TYR A 130 -9.56 2.56 -21.49
CA TYR A 130 -10.25 2.96 -20.25
C TYR A 130 -11.75 3.23 -20.43
N LEU A 131 -12.15 3.92 -21.50
CA LEU A 131 -13.57 4.21 -21.75
C LEU A 131 -14.40 2.95 -22.07
N GLU A 132 -13.79 1.99 -22.77
CA GLU A 132 -14.39 0.69 -23.07
C GLU A 132 -14.61 -0.10 -21.78
N TYR A 133 -13.58 -0.17 -20.93
CA TYR A 133 -13.69 -0.89 -19.66
C TYR A 133 -14.68 -0.27 -18.66
N GLN A 134 -14.91 1.05 -18.76
CA GLN A 134 -15.93 1.74 -17.95
C GLN A 134 -17.35 1.54 -18.47
N SER A 135 -17.53 0.98 -19.67
CA SER A 135 -18.86 0.77 -20.26
C SER A 135 -19.60 -0.36 -19.53
N LEU A 136 -20.88 -0.12 -19.20
CA LEU A 136 -21.77 -1.15 -18.65
C LEU A 136 -22.02 -2.30 -19.65
N PHE A 137 -21.94 -2.00 -20.94
CA PHE A 137 -22.23 -2.95 -22.02
C PHE A 137 -21.02 -3.79 -22.42
N GLN A 138 -19.81 -3.32 -22.14
CA GLN A 138 -18.56 -3.94 -22.62
C GLN A 138 -17.71 -4.53 -21.50
N SER A 139 -18.13 -4.40 -20.25
CA SER A 139 -17.35 -4.89 -19.11
C SER A 139 -18.24 -5.33 -17.96
N SER A 140 -17.71 -6.22 -17.13
CA SER A 140 -18.41 -6.69 -15.94
C SER A 140 -18.32 -5.66 -14.81
N LYS A 141 -19.16 -5.81 -13.77
CA LYS A 141 -19.12 -4.94 -12.59
C LYS A 141 -17.80 -5.10 -11.83
N GLU A 142 -17.27 -6.31 -11.83
CA GLU A 142 -16.03 -6.71 -11.18
C GLU A 142 -14.84 -5.97 -11.80
N ILE A 143 -14.71 -6.00 -13.13
CA ILE A 143 -13.66 -5.26 -13.86
C ILE A 143 -13.74 -3.76 -13.55
N ARG A 144 -14.94 -3.16 -13.62
CA ARG A 144 -15.11 -1.73 -13.30
C ARG A 144 -14.74 -1.39 -11.87
N THR A 145 -15.11 -2.26 -10.92
CA THR A 145 -14.82 -2.07 -9.50
C THR A 145 -13.32 -2.15 -9.23
N MET A 146 -12.65 -3.15 -9.80
CA MET A 146 -11.20 -3.32 -9.70
C MET A 146 -10.44 -2.15 -10.34
N LEU A 147 -10.82 -1.70 -11.54
CA LEU A 147 -10.20 -0.51 -12.16
C LEU A 147 -10.36 0.74 -11.30
N LYS A 148 -11.55 0.93 -10.72
CA LYS A 148 -11.79 2.03 -9.78
C LYS A 148 -10.89 1.91 -8.56
N GLN A 149 -10.79 0.73 -7.95
CA GLN A 149 -9.92 0.46 -6.80
C GLN A 149 -8.43 0.73 -7.10
N GLN A 150 -7.95 0.33 -8.27
CA GLN A 150 -6.59 0.62 -8.72
C GLN A 150 -6.34 2.13 -8.82
N ILE A 151 -7.31 2.89 -9.33
CA ILE A 151 -7.20 4.35 -9.44
C ILE A 151 -7.28 5.03 -8.07
N THR A 152 -8.26 4.67 -7.24
CA THR A 152 -8.50 5.30 -5.93
C THR A 152 -7.38 5.01 -4.93
N SER A 153 -6.64 3.90 -5.11
CA SER A 153 -5.55 3.49 -4.22
C SER A 153 -4.18 3.99 -4.69
N SER A 154 -4.10 4.70 -5.81
CA SER A 154 -2.84 5.14 -6.40
C SER A 154 -2.45 6.55 -5.94
N THR A 155 -1.23 6.69 -5.46
CA THR A 155 -0.64 7.98 -5.08
C THR A 155 -0.05 8.75 -6.27
N LEU A 156 0.18 8.07 -7.40
CA LEU A 156 0.58 8.60 -8.69
C LEU A 156 -0.21 7.84 -9.76
N LEU A 157 -0.82 8.54 -10.72
CA LEU A 157 -1.49 7.93 -11.85
C LEU A 157 -0.72 8.19 -13.13
N VAL A 158 -0.39 7.13 -13.86
CA VAL A 158 0.24 7.19 -15.17
C VAL A 158 -0.79 6.77 -16.22
N VAL A 159 -1.31 7.74 -16.95
CA VAL A 159 -2.23 7.52 -18.07
C VAL A 159 -1.37 7.29 -19.32
N ASN A 160 -1.14 6.02 -19.62
CA ASN A 160 -0.23 5.55 -20.66
C ASN A 160 -0.97 5.31 -21.99
N LYS A 161 -0.20 5.06 -23.07
CA LYS A 161 -0.69 4.83 -24.44
C LYS A 161 -1.52 5.98 -24.99
N THR A 162 -1.15 7.20 -24.62
CA THR A 162 -1.82 8.42 -25.11
C THR A 162 -1.61 8.66 -26.61
N ASP A 163 -0.66 7.95 -27.22
CA ASP A 163 -0.44 7.85 -28.66
C ASP A 163 -1.51 7.04 -29.42
N LEU A 164 -2.28 6.18 -28.73
CA LEU A 164 -3.29 5.31 -29.34
C LEU A 164 -4.73 5.86 -29.24
N ILE A 165 -4.90 7.10 -28.79
CA ILE A 165 -6.21 7.69 -28.53
C ILE A 165 -6.27 9.15 -29.01
N ASP A 166 -7.42 9.55 -29.56
CA ASP A 166 -7.64 10.94 -29.97
C ASP A 166 -7.78 11.89 -28.77
N GLU A 167 -7.49 13.18 -29.00
CA GLU A 167 -7.45 14.19 -27.94
C GLU A 167 -8.80 14.36 -27.22
N LYS A 168 -9.91 14.21 -27.94
CA LYS A 168 -11.27 14.37 -27.38
C LYS A 168 -11.58 13.24 -26.39
N LYS A 169 -11.28 11.99 -26.76
CA LYS A 169 -11.47 10.86 -25.87
C LYS A 169 -10.46 10.89 -24.72
N LEU A 170 -9.21 11.29 -24.96
CA LEU A 170 -8.21 11.44 -23.91
C LEU A 170 -8.66 12.45 -22.84
N LYS A 171 -9.18 13.61 -23.24
CA LYS A 171 -9.77 14.59 -22.29
C LYS A 171 -10.86 13.94 -21.44
N LYS A 172 -11.76 13.15 -22.05
CA LYS A 172 -12.81 12.43 -21.33
C LYS A 172 -12.25 11.37 -20.35
N VAL A 173 -11.18 10.66 -20.72
CA VAL A 173 -10.48 9.73 -19.82
C VAL A 173 -9.94 10.47 -18.60
N ILE A 174 -9.20 11.57 -18.82
CA ILE A 174 -8.63 12.38 -17.74
C ILE A 174 -9.72 12.89 -16.80
N THR A 175 -10.80 13.49 -17.32
CA THR A 175 -11.93 13.96 -16.48
C THR A 175 -12.49 12.84 -15.60
N LYS A 176 -12.76 11.67 -16.16
CA LYS A 176 -13.29 10.53 -15.40
C LYS A 176 -12.31 10.00 -14.33
N ILE A 177 -11.01 10.10 -14.58
CA ILE A 177 -9.99 9.71 -13.59
C ILE A 177 -9.91 10.76 -12.48
N GLU A 178 -9.93 12.05 -12.83
CA GLU A 178 -10.00 13.16 -11.87
C GLU A 178 -11.19 13.02 -10.90
N ASP A 179 -12.36 12.57 -11.40
CA ASP A 179 -13.58 12.38 -10.60
C ASP A 179 -13.44 11.32 -9.48
N VAL A 180 -12.52 10.37 -9.62
CA VAL A 180 -12.41 9.21 -8.71
C VAL A 180 -11.05 9.05 -8.09
N LYS A 181 -10.00 9.70 -8.61
CA LYS A 181 -8.65 9.58 -8.05
C LYS A 181 -8.61 10.09 -6.62
N MET A 182 -7.60 9.64 -5.92
CA MET A 182 -7.28 10.20 -4.62
C MET A 182 -6.95 11.70 -4.76
N LYS A 183 -7.42 12.50 -3.79
CA LYS A 183 -7.14 13.93 -3.74
C LYS A 183 -5.62 14.17 -3.81
N ASP A 184 -5.20 15.18 -4.55
CA ASP A 184 -3.79 15.57 -4.73
C ASP A 184 -2.87 14.54 -5.42
N ALA A 185 -3.36 13.34 -5.79
CA ALA A 185 -2.59 12.40 -6.60
C ALA A 185 -2.37 12.98 -8.01
N PRO A 186 -1.12 13.17 -8.48
CA PRO A 186 -0.84 13.69 -9.80
C PRO A 186 -1.18 12.68 -10.90
N ILE A 187 -1.61 13.21 -12.05
CA ILE A 187 -1.77 12.43 -13.28
C ILE A 187 -0.63 12.79 -14.25
N VAL A 188 0.13 11.79 -14.68
CA VAL A 188 1.14 11.91 -15.73
C VAL A 188 0.63 11.22 -16.99
N LYS A 189 0.60 11.95 -18.10
CA LYS A 189 0.31 11.39 -19.42
C LYS A 189 1.60 10.81 -20.01
N ALA A 190 1.55 9.58 -20.49
CA ALA A 190 2.71 8.87 -21.00
C ALA A 190 2.43 8.19 -22.35
N LYS A 191 3.50 7.97 -23.10
CA LYS A 191 3.57 7.12 -24.30
C LYS A 191 4.67 6.10 -24.04
N TYR A 192 4.45 4.81 -24.33
CA TYR A 192 5.44 3.76 -24.08
C TYR A 192 6.01 3.74 -22.64
N GLY A 193 5.19 4.10 -21.65
CA GLY A 193 5.61 4.21 -20.26
C GLY A 193 6.73 5.23 -20.03
N ASP A 194 6.83 6.26 -20.87
CA ASP A 194 7.79 7.34 -20.68
C ASP A 194 7.33 8.30 -19.58
N VAL A 195 7.97 8.18 -18.42
CA VAL A 195 7.66 8.92 -17.19
C VAL A 195 8.98 9.32 -16.57
N SER A 196 9.09 10.57 -16.11
CA SER A 196 10.33 11.06 -15.50
C SER A 196 10.64 10.33 -14.20
N GLU A 197 11.93 10.10 -13.94
CA GLU A 197 12.39 9.51 -12.68
C GLU A 197 11.90 10.30 -11.47
N LYS A 198 11.92 11.64 -11.56
CA LYS A 198 11.39 12.51 -10.50
C LYS A 198 9.95 12.14 -10.16
N ALA A 199 9.10 11.95 -11.17
CA ALA A 199 7.71 11.57 -10.92
C ALA A 199 7.61 10.18 -10.31
N LEU A 200 8.35 9.19 -10.81
CA LEU A 200 8.29 7.80 -10.33
C LEU A 200 8.79 7.64 -8.88
N PHE A 201 9.90 8.28 -8.54
CA PHE A 201 10.59 8.07 -7.27
C PHE A 201 10.21 9.06 -6.15
N GLU A 202 9.51 10.15 -6.46
CA GLU A 202 9.01 11.10 -5.45
C GLU A 202 8.08 10.42 -4.45
N LYS A 203 8.39 10.57 -3.15
CA LYS A 203 7.63 9.99 -2.04
C LYS A 203 6.26 10.65 -1.89
N ARG A 204 5.19 9.85 -2.00
CA ARG A 204 3.80 10.28 -1.85
C ARG A 204 3.03 9.50 -0.79
N PHE A 205 3.61 8.45 -0.24
CA PHE A 205 3.05 7.68 0.86
C PHE A 205 3.83 7.98 2.15
N LEU A 206 3.11 8.16 3.25
CA LEU A 206 3.71 8.39 4.56
C LEU A 206 3.52 7.17 5.47
N THR A 207 4.62 6.67 6.02
CA THR A 207 4.61 5.65 7.08
C THR A 207 5.31 6.20 8.31
N GLU A 208 4.59 6.34 9.41
CA GLU A 208 5.07 6.98 10.63
C GLU A 208 4.86 6.09 11.84
N THR A 209 5.83 6.08 12.75
CA THR A 209 5.72 5.40 14.04
C THR A 209 5.60 6.45 15.13
N VAL A 210 4.48 6.40 15.86
CA VAL A 210 4.11 7.40 16.86
C VAL A 210 4.05 6.72 18.23
N PRO A 211 5.01 7.00 19.13
CA PRO A 211 4.94 6.53 20.52
C PRO A 211 3.82 7.26 21.27
N VAL A 212 2.88 6.51 21.85
CA VAL A 212 1.72 7.10 22.54
C VAL A 212 2.14 7.81 23.83
N ASN A 213 3.13 7.27 24.55
CA ASN A 213 3.51 7.72 25.90
C ASN A 213 4.57 8.84 25.91
N ASN A 214 5.01 9.32 24.75
CA ASN A 214 5.95 10.44 24.70
C ASN A 214 5.20 11.77 24.65
N HIS A 215 5.44 12.62 25.65
CA HIS A 215 4.87 13.97 25.74
C HIS A 215 5.66 15.03 24.96
N SER A 216 6.81 14.65 24.39
CA SER A 216 7.82 15.57 23.86
C SER A 216 8.28 15.17 22.46
N SER A 217 7.43 15.35 21.47
CA SER A 217 7.87 15.36 20.07
C SER A 217 7.23 16.54 19.34
N HIS A 218 7.74 17.74 19.60
CA HIS A 218 7.54 18.90 18.73
C HIS A 218 8.39 18.71 17.47
N HIS A 219 8.00 17.80 16.58
CA HIS A 219 8.55 17.78 15.23
C HIS A 219 7.71 18.73 14.38
N HIS A 220 8.34 19.81 13.93
CA HIS A 220 7.80 20.67 12.88
C HIS A 220 7.73 19.86 11.57
N HIS A 221 6.63 19.13 11.36
CA HIS A 221 6.39 18.48 10.08
C HIS A 221 5.95 19.54 9.08
N HIS A 222 6.72 19.72 8.01
CA HIS A 222 6.24 20.41 6.82
C HIS A 222 4.95 19.70 6.36
N HIS A 223 3.86 20.47 6.25
CA HIS A 223 2.57 20.01 5.74
C HIS A 223 2.67 19.63 4.27
N HIS A 224 3.28 18.49 3.97
CA HIS A 224 2.98 17.79 2.74
C HIS A 224 1.77 16.91 3.04
N THR A 225 0.63 17.24 2.42
CA THR A 225 -0.54 16.37 2.42
C THR A 225 -0.18 15.10 1.66
N HIS A 226 0.17 14.06 2.39
CA HIS A 226 0.31 12.73 1.82
C HIS A 226 -1.09 12.16 1.62
N PRO A 227 -1.47 11.83 0.38
CA PRO A 227 -2.84 11.43 0.09
C PRO A 227 -3.20 10.09 0.75
N PHE A 228 -2.21 9.23 1.04
CA PHE A 228 -2.38 7.97 1.75
C PHE A 228 -1.30 7.79 2.84
N GLN A 229 -1.71 7.31 4.01
CA GLN A 229 -0.85 7.25 5.20
C GLN A 229 -1.06 5.94 5.98
N ALA A 230 0.02 5.48 6.62
CA ALA A 230 -0.02 4.45 7.64
C ALA A 230 0.64 4.97 8.93
N ILE A 231 -0.07 4.91 10.05
CA ILE A 231 0.43 5.32 11.37
C ILE A 231 0.49 4.09 12.26
N LYS A 232 1.68 3.78 12.77
CA LYS A 232 1.89 2.76 13.80
C LYS A 232 1.98 3.44 15.16
N LEU A 233 1.01 3.17 16.03
CA LEU A 233 1.00 3.56 17.43
C LEU A 233 1.69 2.47 18.26
N GLU A 234 2.63 2.87 19.11
CA GLU A 234 3.35 1.99 20.04
C GLU A 234 3.22 2.45 21.49
N GLY A 235 3.50 1.55 22.44
CA GLY A 235 3.36 1.84 23.86
C GLY A 235 1.90 1.94 24.30
N ILE A 236 1.03 1.12 23.69
CA ILE A 236 -0.40 1.13 23.97
C ILE A 236 -0.64 0.62 25.40
N GLU A 237 -1.23 1.49 26.23
CA GLU A 237 -1.71 1.13 27.56
C GLU A 237 -2.93 0.19 27.47
N VAL A 238 -3.21 -0.53 28.56
CA VAL A 238 -4.34 -1.44 28.63
C VAL A 238 -5.65 -0.65 28.49
N ILE A 239 -6.44 -0.98 27.47
CA ILE A 239 -7.73 -0.34 27.15
C ILE A 239 -8.86 -1.36 27.30
N ASP A 240 -10.08 -0.92 27.63
CA ASP A 240 -11.23 -1.81 27.55
C ASP A 240 -11.67 -2.00 26.09
N LYS A 241 -12.24 -3.17 25.82
CA LYS A 241 -12.63 -3.56 24.46
C LYS A 241 -13.69 -2.62 23.85
N LYS A 242 -14.63 -2.13 24.65
CA LYS A 242 -15.75 -1.30 24.17
C LYS A 242 -15.25 0.08 23.75
N SER A 243 -14.48 0.74 24.59
CA SER A 243 -13.88 2.04 24.25
C SER A 243 -12.90 1.95 23.10
N PHE A 244 -12.16 0.84 22.94
CA PHE A 244 -11.32 0.65 21.77
C PHE A 244 -12.13 0.61 20.46
N GLU A 245 -13.25 -0.12 20.46
CA GLU A 245 -14.13 -0.19 19.28
C GLU A 245 -14.81 1.16 18.99
N GLU A 246 -15.26 1.88 20.02
CA GLU A 246 -15.81 3.23 19.90
C GLU A 246 -14.77 4.21 19.35
N TRP A 247 -13.55 4.18 19.88
CA TRP A 247 -12.43 5.00 19.42
C TRP A 247 -12.12 4.79 17.93
N LEU A 248 -12.10 3.53 17.46
CA LEU A 248 -11.90 3.21 16.04
C LEU A 248 -12.99 3.84 15.16
N LYS A 249 -14.26 3.76 15.58
CA LYS A 249 -15.42 4.33 14.86
C LYS A 249 -15.36 5.85 14.77
N GLU A 250 -14.83 6.54 15.79
CA GLU A 250 -14.77 8.00 15.84
C GLU A 250 -13.72 8.62 14.90
N GLN A 251 -12.73 7.86 14.41
CA GLN A 251 -11.65 8.47 13.63
C GLN A 251 -12.05 8.85 12.20
N GLY A 252 -13.10 8.25 11.63
CA GLY A 252 -13.77 8.64 10.36
C GLY A 252 -12.95 8.55 9.06
N SER A 253 -11.63 8.73 9.13
CA SER A 253 -10.67 8.69 8.03
C SER A 253 -9.85 7.40 7.98
N ILE A 254 -10.05 6.51 8.96
CA ILE A 254 -9.49 5.15 8.96
C ILE A 254 -10.23 4.32 7.91
N LEU A 255 -9.50 3.82 6.94
CA LEU A 255 -9.99 2.82 5.99
C LEU A 255 -9.83 1.41 6.56
N ARG A 256 -8.70 1.16 7.22
CA ARG A 256 -8.42 -0.08 7.95
C ARG A 256 -7.57 0.18 9.19
N ALA A 257 -7.75 -0.64 10.21
CA ALA A 257 -6.83 -0.73 11.33
C ALA A 257 -6.52 -2.18 11.69
N LYS A 258 -5.34 -2.42 12.25
CA LYS A 258 -4.91 -3.75 12.70
C LYS A 258 -3.80 -3.67 13.73
N GLY A 259 -3.48 -4.79 14.35
CA GLY A 259 -2.30 -4.88 15.19
C GLY A 259 -2.48 -5.90 16.30
N TYR A 260 -1.77 -5.67 17.38
CA TYR A 260 -1.76 -6.54 18.54
C TYR A 260 -2.15 -5.73 19.79
N ILE A 261 -3.09 -6.24 20.57
CA ILE A 261 -3.62 -5.54 21.73
C ILE A 261 -3.95 -6.49 22.87
N VAL A 262 -3.78 -6.01 24.10
CA VAL A 262 -4.26 -6.68 25.32
C VAL A 262 -5.36 -5.80 25.91
N PHE A 263 -6.51 -6.39 26.19
CA PHE A 263 -7.64 -5.67 26.77
C PHE A 263 -7.64 -5.76 28.31
N LYS A 264 -8.27 -4.77 28.95
CA LYS A 264 -8.45 -4.72 30.39
C LYS A 264 -9.19 -5.97 30.89
N GLY A 265 -8.56 -6.69 31.83
CA GLY A 265 -9.11 -7.92 32.41
C GLY A 265 -8.63 -9.20 31.72
N ASP A 266 -8.06 -9.10 30.51
CA ASP A 266 -7.57 -10.24 29.76
C ASP A 266 -6.07 -10.46 30.00
N ARG A 267 -5.64 -11.72 30.00
CA ARG A 267 -4.21 -12.09 30.04
C ARG A 267 -3.64 -12.45 28.68
N GLN A 268 -4.51 -12.66 27.70
CA GLN A 268 -4.15 -13.08 26.36
C GLN A 268 -3.95 -11.88 25.45
N LEU A 269 -3.06 -12.05 24.47
CA LEU A 269 -2.85 -11.10 23.41
C LEU A 269 -3.84 -11.38 22.26
N TYR A 270 -4.39 -10.33 21.68
CA TYR A 270 -5.25 -10.44 20.50
C TYR A 270 -4.55 -9.85 19.28
N SER A 271 -4.61 -10.55 18.15
CA SER A 271 -4.55 -9.87 16.86
C SER A 271 -5.94 -9.28 16.57
N PHE A 272 -5.97 -8.05 16.09
CA PHE A 272 -7.21 -7.40 15.70
C PHE A 272 -7.15 -6.91 14.26
N GLN A 273 -8.31 -6.87 13.62
CA GLN A 273 -8.53 -6.24 12.34
C GLN A 273 -9.80 -5.41 12.40
N TYR A 274 -9.77 -4.25 11.77
CA TYR A 274 -10.91 -3.35 11.68
C TYR A 274 -11.04 -2.81 10.26
N ALA A 275 -12.17 -3.07 9.65
CA ALA A 275 -12.54 -2.57 8.33
C ALA A 275 -14.06 -2.47 8.26
N THR A 276 -14.58 -1.57 7.41
CA THR A 276 -16.04 -1.45 7.18
C THR A 276 -16.87 -1.37 8.48
N ASN A 277 -16.34 -0.66 9.49
CA ASN A 277 -16.93 -0.50 10.83
C ASN A 277 -17.12 -1.79 11.64
N GLN A 278 -16.40 -2.87 11.31
CA GLN A 278 -16.41 -4.13 12.03
C GLN A 278 -15.04 -4.41 12.64
N LEU A 279 -15.01 -4.80 13.91
CA LEU A 279 -13.82 -5.22 14.65
C LEU A 279 -13.82 -6.74 14.79
N GLU A 280 -12.78 -7.37 14.27
CA GLU A 280 -12.50 -8.80 14.41
C GLU A 280 -11.31 -9.01 15.34
N LEU A 281 -11.37 -10.05 16.17
CA LEU A 281 -10.37 -10.37 17.19
C LEU A 281 -10.05 -11.86 17.17
N HIS A 282 -8.76 -12.19 17.18
CA HIS A 282 -8.28 -13.56 17.34
C HIS A 282 -7.24 -13.61 18.46
N SER A 283 -7.41 -14.53 19.40
CA SER A 283 -6.40 -14.77 20.43
C SER A 283 -5.14 -15.36 19.79
N ILE A 284 -3.98 -14.83 20.16
CA ILE A 284 -2.68 -15.30 19.69
C ILE A 284 -1.74 -15.57 20.86
N GLU A 285 -0.68 -16.32 20.60
CA GLU A 285 0.37 -16.56 21.58
C GLU A 285 1.05 -15.26 22.02
N SER A 286 1.45 -15.23 23.30
CA SER A 286 2.24 -14.15 23.89
C SER A 286 3.61 -14.05 23.24
N GLY A 287 4.16 -12.84 23.12
CA GLY A 287 5.52 -12.61 22.61
C GLY A 287 5.61 -11.53 21.53
N LYS A 288 4.48 -11.09 20.98
CA LYS A 288 4.42 -9.88 20.15
C LYS A 288 4.17 -8.65 21.04
N LYS A 289 4.77 -7.52 20.66
CA LYS A 289 4.54 -6.23 21.34
C LYS A 289 3.20 -5.64 20.88
N THR A 290 2.51 -4.94 21.79
CA THR A 290 1.26 -4.25 21.45
C THR A 290 1.53 -3.09 20.50
N CYS A 291 0.70 -2.98 19.47
CA CYS A 291 0.73 -1.89 18.52
C CYS A 291 -0.62 -1.75 17.82
N ILE A 292 -0.96 -0.53 17.41
CA ILE A 292 -2.13 -0.25 16.58
C ILE A 292 -1.62 0.39 15.29
N ILE A 293 -1.97 -0.18 14.15
CA ILE A 293 -1.63 0.34 12.83
C ILE A 293 -2.91 0.84 12.20
N LEU A 294 -2.94 2.13 11.86
CA LEU A 294 -4.05 2.81 11.21
C LEU A 294 -3.67 3.14 9.78
N ILE A 295 -4.56 2.80 8.84
CA ILE A 295 -4.36 3.01 7.41
C ILE A 295 -5.51 3.86 6.89
N GLY A 296 -5.20 4.96 6.21
CA GLY A 296 -6.23 5.85 5.72
C GLY A 296 -5.69 7.09 5.01
N THR A 297 -6.59 8.03 4.76
CA THR A 297 -6.29 9.29 4.06
C THR A 297 -6.44 10.45 5.03
N SER A 298 -5.51 11.41 5.04
CA SER A 298 -5.58 12.60 5.91
C SER A 298 -5.68 12.26 7.41
N LEU A 299 -4.88 11.29 7.86
CA LEU A 299 -4.75 10.93 9.27
C LEU A 299 -3.95 11.98 10.04
N ASP A 300 -4.57 12.58 11.05
CA ASP A 300 -3.91 13.52 11.97
C ASP A 300 -3.31 12.75 13.16
N GLN A 301 -1.98 12.58 13.14
CA GLN A 301 -1.23 11.83 14.14
C GLN A 301 -1.43 12.37 15.56
N GLU A 302 -1.41 13.69 15.73
CA GLU A 302 -1.54 14.30 17.04
C GLU A 302 -2.97 14.14 17.58
N LYS A 303 -3.98 14.32 16.72
CA LYS A 303 -5.38 14.07 17.09
C LYS A 303 -5.61 12.61 17.47
N ILE A 304 -5.10 11.66 16.67
CA ILE A 304 -5.21 10.22 16.89
C ILE A 304 -4.54 9.81 18.20
N ARG A 305 -3.31 10.30 18.44
CA ARG A 305 -2.55 10.00 19.67
C ARG A 305 -3.29 10.52 20.90
N ARG A 306 -3.72 11.78 20.88
CA ARG A 306 -4.44 12.41 22.01
C ARG A 306 -5.77 11.74 22.29
N SER A 307 -6.53 11.36 21.25
CA SER A 307 -7.80 10.68 21.42
C SER A 307 -7.59 9.31 22.07
N LEU A 308 -6.61 8.53 21.63
CA LEU A 308 -6.32 7.22 22.21
C LEU A 308 -5.94 7.32 23.69
N THR A 309 -5.06 8.25 24.07
CA THR A 309 -4.69 8.47 25.49
C THR A 309 -5.89 8.87 26.35
N LYS A 310 -6.83 9.66 25.81
CA LYS A 310 -8.04 10.06 26.54
C LYS A 310 -8.93 8.85 26.83
N PHE A 311 -9.15 7.99 25.84
CA PHE A 311 -9.95 6.77 26.01
C PHE A 311 -9.29 5.78 26.99
N ALA A 312 -7.97 5.65 26.97
CA ALA A 312 -7.25 4.82 27.94
C ALA A 312 -7.41 5.31 29.40
N LYS A 313 -7.53 6.63 29.62
CA LYS A 313 -7.64 7.25 30.95
C LYS A 313 -9.07 7.38 31.50
N GLN A 314 -10.11 7.29 30.67
CA GLN A 314 -11.50 7.55 31.09
C GLN A 314 -12.13 6.49 31.99
N ILE A 315 -11.43 5.38 32.29
CA ILE A 315 -11.93 4.29 33.15
C ILE A 315 -10.89 3.90 34.23
N GLY A 316 -10.03 4.85 34.58
CA GLY A 316 -9.15 4.79 35.76
C GLY A 316 -9.86 5.28 37.00
#